data_AF-A0A7X9QA77-F1
#
_entry.id   AF-A0A7X9QA77-F1
#
_cell.length_a   1.000
_cell.length_b   1.000
_cell.length_c   1.000
_cell.angle_alpha   90.00
_cell.angle_beta   90.00
_cell.angle_gamma   90.00
#
_symmetry.space_group_name_H-M   'P 1'
#
loop_
_entity.id
_entity.type
_entity.pdbx_description
1 polymer ?
#
loop_
_entity_poly.entity_id
_entity_poly.type
_entity_poly.pdbx_seq_one_letter_code
_entity_poly.pdbx_strand_id
1 'polypeptide(L)'
;MEFSPEAREVFKTVMKVQGADAVLMAFENMDGLSKFRLDVKKLTPKDRVILIDDIPVAITEEDEKTLKNIRFIVQDNKIMMESKGGCACCTGCNGCN
;
A
#
# COMPACT_ATOMS: atom_id res chain seq x y z
N MET A 1 -2.18 -7.26 5.62
CA MET A 1 -2.42 -6.72 4.27
C MET A 1 -3.00 -7.79 3.39
N GLU A 2 -3.71 -7.40 2.34
CA GLU A 2 -4.13 -8.29 1.24
C GLU A 2 -4.38 -7.46 -0.01
N PHE A 3 -4.17 -8.06 -1.16
CA PHE A 3 -4.54 -7.50 -2.46
C PHE A 3 -5.76 -8.23 -3.02
N SER A 4 -6.74 -7.46 -3.48
CA SER A 4 -7.79 -7.99 -4.37
C SER A 4 -7.17 -8.63 -5.62
N PRO A 5 -7.84 -9.62 -6.24
CA PRO A 5 -7.37 -10.22 -7.49
C PRO A 5 -7.04 -9.18 -8.57
N GLU A 6 -7.87 -8.14 -8.69
CA GLU A 6 -7.70 -7.05 -9.63
C GLU A 6 -6.44 -6.23 -9.33
N ALA A 7 -6.21 -5.90 -8.05
CA ALA A 7 -5.00 -5.17 -7.65
C ALA A 7 -3.73 -5.97 -7.94
N ARG A 8 -3.76 -7.29 -7.74
CA ARG A 8 -2.61 -8.17 -8.04
C ARG A 8 -2.23 -8.09 -9.51
N GLU A 9 -3.22 -8.18 -10.41
CA GLU A 9 -2.97 -8.13 -11.85
C GLU A 9 -2.44 -6.76 -12.29
N VAL A 10 -2.95 -5.68 -11.69
CA VAL A 10 -2.41 -4.33 -11.91
C VAL A 10 -0.94 -4.25 -11.46
N PHE A 11 -0.62 -4.69 -10.23
CA PHE A 11 0.75 -4.64 -9.73
C PHE A 11 1.72 -5.47 -10.58
N LYS A 12 1.35 -6.71 -10.94
CA LYS A 12 2.17 -7.54 -11.84
C LYS A 12 2.42 -6.87 -13.17
N THR A 13 1.39 -6.26 -13.75
CA THR A 13 1.48 -5.56 -15.04
C THR A 13 2.41 -4.35 -14.92
N VAL A 14 2.21 -3.50 -13.90
CA VAL A 14 3.02 -2.30 -13.69
C VAL A 14 4.48 -2.66 -13.41
N MET A 15 4.73 -3.67 -12.57
CA MET A 15 6.08 -4.14 -12.29
C MET A 15 6.78 -4.64 -13.56
N LYS A 16 6.08 -5.41 -14.39
CA LYS A 16 6.62 -5.90 -15.67
C LYS A 16 6.91 -4.77 -16.65
N VAL A 17 6.00 -3.80 -16.77
CA VAL A 17 6.17 -2.64 -17.68
C VAL A 17 7.32 -1.74 -17.25
N GLN A 18 7.46 -1.50 -15.95
CA GLN A 18 8.51 -0.63 -15.41
C GLN A 18 9.85 -1.36 -15.17
N GLY A 19 9.89 -2.69 -15.33
CA GLY A 19 11.05 -3.50 -15.00
C GLY A 19 11.43 -3.39 -13.51
N ALA A 20 10.42 -3.36 -12.65
CA ALA A 20 10.57 -3.30 -11.20
C ALA A 20 10.49 -4.70 -10.58
N ASP A 21 11.16 -4.86 -9.44
CA ASP A 21 11.26 -6.15 -8.74
C ASP A 21 10.26 -6.26 -7.59
N ALA A 22 9.75 -5.13 -7.07
CA ALA A 22 8.78 -5.09 -5.97
C ALA A 22 7.89 -3.85 -5.99
N VAL A 23 6.75 -3.95 -5.30
CA VAL A 23 5.89 -2.81 -4.98
C VAL A 23 6.42 -2.11 -3.73
N LEU A 24 6.65 -0.80 -3.78
CA LEU A 24 7.01 0.01 -2.61
C LEU A 24 5.72 0.48 -1.91
N MET A 25 5.64 0.22 -0.61
CA MET A 25 4.61 0.77 0.26
C MET A 25 5.27 1.50 1.43
N ALA A 26 4.96 2.77 1.62
CA ALA A 26 5.50 3.57 2.70
C ALA A 26 4.49 4.61 3.18
N PHE A 27 4.44 4.88 4.49
CA PHE A 27 3.81 6.08 5.03
C PHE A 27 4.87 7.16 5.25
N GLU A 28 4.71 8.27 4.54
CA GLU A 28 5.53 9.45 4.72
C GLU A 28 4.76 10.44 5.61
N ASN A 29 5.29 10.73 6.79
CA ASN A 29 4.80 11.83 7.61
C ASN A 29 5.52 13.12 7.19
N MET A 30 4.81 14.01 6.50
CA MET A 30 5.29 15.37 6.21
C MET A 30 4.39 16.38 6.91
N ASP A 31 4.96 17.18 7.81
CA ASP A 31 4.30 18.36 8.41
C ASP A 31 2.92 18.09 9.02
N GLY A 32 2.79 16.98 9.76
CA GLY A 32 1.53 16.61 10.43
C GLY A 32 0.48 15.96 9.51
N LEU A 33 0.80 15.75 8.23
CA LEU A 33 0.00 14.97 7.29
C LEU A 33 0.69 13.65 6.96
N SER A 34 0.03 12.54 7.29
CA SER A 34 0.46 11.21 6.87
C SER A 34 0.03 10.97 5.43
N LYS A 35 0.99 10.87 4.50
CA LYS A 35 0.74 10.48 3.11
C LYS A 35 1.14 9.02 2.91
N PHE A 36 0.27 8.27 2.26
CA PHE A 36 0.59 6.93 1.81
C PHE A 36 1.21 7.00 0.41
N ARG A 37 2.38 6.40 0.25
CA ARG A 37 3.07 6.26 -1.03
C ARG A 37 2.99 4.82 -1.49
N LEU A 38 2.46 4.65 -2.70
CA LEU A 38 2.41 3.39 -3.43
C LEU A 38 3.17 3.58 -4.74
N ASP A 39 4.22 2.80 -4.94
CA ASP A 39 5.08 2.91 -6.11
C ASP A 39 5.62 1.52 -6.49
N VAL A 40 6.38 1.41 -7.57
CA VAL A 40 7.16 0.21 -7.88
C VAL A 40 8.65 0.56 -7.89
N LYS A 41 9.49 -0.36 -7.41
CA LYS A 41 10.93 -0.14 -7.34
C LYS A 41 11.73 -1.39 -7.69
N LYS A 42 12.97 -1.16 -8.11
CA LYS A 42 13.99 -2.22 -8.13
C LYS A 42 14.48 -2.48 -6.70
N LEU A 43 14.67 -3.75 -6.39
CA LEU A 43 15.10 -4.15 -5.04
C LEU A 43 16.60 -3.90 -4.86
N THR A 44 16.95 -3.42 -3.68
CA THR A 44 18.34 -3.33 -3.21
C THR A 44 18.57 -4.31 -2.06
N PRO A 45 19.82 -4.74 -1.79
CA PRO A 45 20.11 -5.66 -0.68
C PRO A 45 19.74 -5.13 0.71
N LYS A 46 19.46 -3.84 0.84
CA LYS A 46 19.04 -3.19 2.10
C LYS A 46 17.52 -3.16 2.27
N ASP A 47 16.78 -3.46 1.22
CA ASP A 47 15.33 -3.41 1.25
C ASP A 47 14.76 -4.60 2.01
N ARG A 48 13.87 -4.31 2.96
CA ARG A 48 13.03 -5.32 3.59
C ARG A 48 11.88 -5.65 2.66
N VAL A 49 11.75 -6.92 2.31
CA VAL A 49 10.73 -7.41 1.37
C VAL A 49 9.88 -8.46 2.06
N ILE A 50 8.57 -8.32 1.90
CA ILE A 50 7.60 -9.34 2.29
C ILE A 50 6.85 -9.81 1.05
N LEU A 51 6.36 -11.05 1.08
CA LEU A 51 5.48 -11.57 0.03
C LEU A 51 4.04 -11.44 0.49
N ILE A 52 3.25 -10.66 -0.24
CA ILE A 52 1.80 -10.54 -0.04
C ILE A 52 1.16 -11.05 -1.31
N ASP A 53 0.42 -12.16 -1.22
CA ASP A 53 -0.31 -12.73 -2.35
C ASP A 53 0.59 -12.99 -3.58
N ASP A 54 1.79 -13.54 -3.34
CA ASP A 54 2.85 -13.79 -4.33
C ASP A 54 3.44 -12.53 -4.99
N ILE A 55 3.12 -11.35 -4.48
CA ILE A 55 3.72 -10.08 -4.90
C ILE A 55 4.80 -9.68 -3.89
N PRO A 56 6.05 -9.46 -4.33
CA PRO A 56 7.08 -8.90 -3.47
C PRO A 56 6.80 -7.42 -3.20
N VAL A 57 6.75 -7.07 -1.91
CA VAL A 57 6.47 -5.72 -1.41
C VAL A 57 7.63 -5.25 -0.56
N ALA A 58 8.26 -4.16 -0.98
CA ALA A 58 9.27 -3.46 -0.21
C ALA A 58 8.59 -2.53 0.81
N ILE A 59 8.81 -2.80 2.10
CA ILE A 59 8.12 -2.12 3.20
C ILE A 59 8.93 -2.16 4.49
N THR A 60 8.87 -1.09 5.28
CA THR A 60 9.48 -1.05 6.63
C THR A 60 8.64 -1.84 7.64
N GLU A 61 9.23 -2.18 8.79
CA GLU A 61 8.47 -2.87 9.85
C GLU A 61 7.36 -1.98 10.45
N GLU A 62 7.59 -0.67 10.54
CA GLU A 62 6.63 0.29 11.07
C GLU A 62 5.42 0.45 10.12
N ASP A 63 5.68 0.56 8.82
CA ASP A 63 4.63 0.64 7.80
C ASP A 63 3.82 -0.65 7.73
N GLU A 64 4.46 -1.82 7.85
CA GLU A 64 3.76 -3.11 7.83
C GLU A 64 2.77 -3.23 8.99
N LYS A 65 3.18 -2.81 10.21
CA LYS A 65 2.29 -2.79 11.37
C LYS A 65 1.06 -1.91 11.13
N THR A 66 1.28 -0.75 10.51
CA THR A 66 0.22 0.20 10.17
C THR A 66 -0.74 -0.36 9.10
N LEU A 67 -0.20 -1.00 8.07
CA LEU A 67 -0.98 -1.56 6.97
C LEU A 67 -1.54 -2.96 7.25
N LYS A 68 -1.24 -3.57 8.40
CA LYS A 68 -1.58 -4.97 8.70
C LYS A 68 -3.06 -5.29 8.46
N ASN A 69 -3.95 -4.34 8.73
CA ASN A 69 -5.39 -4.48 8.56
C ASN A 69 -5.95 -3.82 7.28
N ILE A 70 -5.12 -3.46 6.32
CA ILE A 70 -5.55 -2.84 5.06
C ILE A 70 -5.70 -3.89 3.96
N ARG A 71 -6.74 -3.73 3.14
CA ARG A 71 -6.98 -4.44 1.89
C ARG A 71 -6.90 -3.43 0.75
N PHE A 72 -6.16 -3.76 -0.30
CA PHE A 72 -6.08 -2.91 -1.49
C PHE A 72 -7.01 -3.45 -2.56
N ILE A 73 -7.94 -2.61 -3.00
CA ILE A 73 -8.91 -2.92 -4.04
C ILE A 73 -8.70 -2.01 -5.25
N VAL A 74 -9.17 -2.44 -6.42
CA VAL A 74 -9.25 -1.57 -7.60
C VAL A 74 -10.69 -1.12 -7.76
N GLN A 75 -10.92 0.19 -7.72
CA GLN A 75 -12.23 0.81 -7.94
C GLN A 75 -12.04 2.03 -8.85
N ASP A 76 -12.89 2.17 -9.86
CA ASP A 76 -12.83 3.28 -10.84
C ASP A 76 -11.42 3.48 -11.45
N ASN A 77 -10.76 2.37 -11.81
CA ASN A 77 -9.38 2.32 -12.31
C ASN A 77 -8.31 2.92 -11.37
N LYS A 78 -8.61 3.01 -10.07
CA LYS A 78 -7.68 3.48 -9.04
C LYS A 78 -7.49 2.41 -7.98
N ILE A 79 -6.29 2.37 -7.39
CA ILE A 79 -6.03 1.54 -6.23
C ILE A 79 -6.54 2.30 -4.99
N MET A 80 -7.46 1.68 -4.27
CA MET A 80 -8.07 2.17 -3.05
C MET A 80 -7.66 1.30 -1.86
N MET A 81 -7.64 1.90 -0.67
CA MET A 81 -7.35 1.22 0.59
C MET A 81 -8.63 1.06 1.40
N GLU A 82 -8.94 -0.17 1.78
CA GLU A 82 -10.05 -0.50 2.68
C GLU A 82 -9.52 -1.08 3.99
N SER A 83 -10.06 -0.66 5.13
CA SER A 83 -9.75 -1.31 6.41
C SER A 83 -10.57 -2.59 6.57
N LYS A 84 -9.89 -3.72 6.82
CA LYS A 84 -10.50 -5.04 7.08
C LYS A 84 -11.28 -5.11 8.41
N GLY A 85 -11.08 -4.14 9.30
CA GLY A 85 -11.89 -3.94 10.49
C GLY A 85 -12.41 -2.52 10.48
N GLY A 86 -13.73 -2.35 10.53
CA GLY A 86 -14.34 -1.03 10.67
C GLY A 86 -13.76 -0.30 11.87
N CYS A 87 -12.85 0.63 11.63
CA CYS A 87 -12.50 1.65 12.59
C CYS A 87 -12.32 2.93 11.79
N ALA A 88 -13.18 3.88 12.12
CA ALA A 88 -13.31 5.18 11.53
C ALA A 88 -12.01 5.97 11.72
N CYS A 89 -11.07 5.88 10.78
CA CYS A 89 -10.06 6.92 10.62
C CYS A 89 -10.65 8.08 9.80
N CYS A 90 -11.76 8.63 10.31
CA CYS A 90 -12.18 10.01 10.05
C CYS A 90 -11.68 10.89 11.20
N THR A 91 -10.40 10.81 11.53
CA THR A 91 -9.76 11.81 12.40
C THR A 91 -9.33 12.96 11.49
N GLY A 92 -10.28 13.76 11.01
CA GLY A 92 -9.94 14.87 10.12
C GLY A 92 -11.04 15.56 9.30
N CYS A 93 -12.34 15.37 9.58
CA CYS A 93 -13.36 16.29 9.09
C CYS A 93 -13.96 17.04 10.28
N ASN A 94 -13.49 18.27 10.46
CA ASN A 94 -14.15 19.30 11.26
C ASN A 94 -15.63 19.39 10.89
N GLY A 95 -16.52 19.29 11.87
CA GLY A 95 -17.92 19.69 11.75
C GLY A 95 -18.92 18.55 11.92
N CYS A 96 -19.15 18.12 13.16
CA CYS A 96 -20.50 17.71 13.57
C CYS A 96 -21.04 18.81 14.48
N ASN A 97 -22.10 19.45 14.00
CA ASN A 97 -22.96 20.36 14.75
C ASN A 97 -23.84 19.55 15.72
#